data_AF-A0A9L0KHT7-F1
#
_entry.id   AF-A0A9L0KHT7-F1
#
_cell.length_a   1.000
_cell.length_b   1.000
_cell.length_c   1.000
_cell.angle_alpha   90.00
_cell.angle_beta   90.00
_cell.angle_gamma   90.00
#
_symmetry.space_group_name_H-M   'P 1'
#
loop_
_entity.id
_entity.type
_entity.pdbx_description
1 polymer ?
#
loop_
_entity_poly.entity_id
_entity_poly.type
_entity_poly.pdbx_seq_one_letter_code
_entity_poly.pdbx_strand_id
1 'polypeptide(L)'
;MAAEEGMAPSALRVLEEALGVGLTSAGATAEAVAAEGAYYLEQVTITEASEDDYEYEEIPDDNFSIPEGEEDLAKAIHMVQEQAIDTHILEQKTVLPSKPAVPEVIEDFLCNFLIKMGMTRTLDCFQSEWYELIQKGITELREVGNVPDVYTQNMLLENENKNLRKDLKHYKQAAELLVVAEVLSFLVHLHSHTHRSKPWKEQIICSSNNWHIPQMIFQD
;
A
#
# COMPACT_ATOMS: atom_id res chain seq x y z
N MET A 1 -48.35 21.81 -28.37
CA MET A 1 -47.37 20.73 -28.15
C MET A 1 -46.07 21.16 -28.80
N ALA A 2 -45.04 21.44 -28.01
CA ALA A 2 -43.67 21.64 -28.47
C ALA A 2 -42.81 20.76 -27.56
N ALA A 3 -42.07 19.84 -28.18
CA ALA A 3 -41.20 18.88 -27.52
C ALA A 3 -39.82 19.50 -27.27
N GLU A 4 -39.21 18.97 -26.20
CA GLU A 4 -37.86 19.08 -25.64
C GLU A 4 -36.70 19.72 -26.42
N GLU A 5 -35.83 20.40 -25.67
CA GLU A 5 -34.44 19.96 -25.57
C GLU A 5 -33.86 20.40 -24.22
N GLY A 6 -33.63 19.43 -23.32
CA GLY A 6 -32.98 19.63 -22.03
C GLY A 6 -31.47 19.74 -22.20
N MET A 7 -30.92 20.92 -21.92
CA MET A 7 -29.48 21.17 -21.91
C MET A 7 -28.83 20.38 -20.77
N ALA A 8 -27.98 19.40 -21.12
CA ALA A 8 -27.26 18.58 -20.14
C ALA A 8 -26.31 19.44 -19.26
N PRO A 9 -26.25 19.19 -17.94
CA PRO A 9 -25.33 19.91 -17.06
C PRO A 9 -23.89 19.49 -17.34
N SER A 10 -23.03 20.47 -17.60
CA SER A 10 -21.62 20.25 -17.92
C SER A 10 -20.88 19.59 -16.76
N ALA A 11 -20.23 18.45 -17.04
CA ALA A 11 -19.49 17.61 -16.10
C ALA A 11 -18.45 18.35 -15.24
N LEU A 12 -18.03 19.55 -15.66
CA LEU A 12 -17.12 20.40 -14.90
C LEU A 12 -17.73 20.97 -13.61
N ARG A 13 -19.03 21.29 -13.58
CA ARG A 13 -19.67 21.82 -12.36
C ARG A 13 -19.87 20.74 -11.29
N VAL A 14 -20.10 19.49 -11.72
CA VAL A 14 -20.26 18.34 -10.82
C VAL A 14 -18.95 17.99 -10.12
N LEU A 15 -17.81 18.14 -10.81
CA LEU A 15 -16.49 17.87 -10.23
C LEU A 15 -16.02 18.99 -9.29
N GLU A 16 -16.41 20.24 -9.56
CA GLU A 16 -16.06 21.39 -8.72
C GLU A 16 -16.81 21.37 -7.38
N GLU A 17 -18.06 20.91 -7.37
CA GLU A 17 -18.88 20.74 -6.16
C GLU A 17 -18.47 19.51 -5.33
N ALA A 18 -18.00 18.44 -5.98
CA ALA A 18 -17.55 17.22 -5.29
C ALA A 18 -16.20 17.37 -4.57
N LEU A 19 -15.36 18.34 -4.96
CA LEU A 19 -14.01 18.50 -4.42
C LEU A 19 -13.87 19.65 -3.43
N GLY A 20 -14.86 20.54 -3.28
CA GLY A 20 -14.87 21.55 -2.20
C GLY A 20 -13.66 22.49 -2.18
N VAL A 21 -12.92 22.64 -3.28
CA VAL A 21 -11.70 23.47 -3.33
C VAL A 21 -12.03 24.82 -3.93
N GLY A 22 -12.47 25.75 -3.08
CA GLY A 22 -12.47 27.17 -3.41
C GLY A 22 -11.03 27.69 -3.43
N LEU A 23 -10.48 27.94 -4.62
CA LEU A 23 -9.14 28.51 -4.79
C LEU A 23 -9.21 30.04 -4.60
N THR A 24 -8.88 30.55 -3.41
CA THR A 24 -8.63 31.99 -3.23
C THR A 24 -7.19 32.33 -3.59
N SER A 25 -7.08 33.41 -4.35
CA SER A 25 -5.92 33.93 -5.07
C SER A 25 -4.70 34.26 -4.21
N ALA A 26 -3.54 34.20 -4.88
CA ALA A 26 -2.19 34.32 -4.36
C ALA A 26 -1.83 35.71 -3.80
N GLY A 27 -0.99 35.71 -2.76
CA GLY A 27 -0.31 36.88 -2.24
C GLY A 27 0.92 36.51 -1.40
N ALA A 28 2.07 36.42 -2.09
CA ALA A 28 3.44 36.67 -1.63
C ALA A 28 3.97 36.05 -0.31
N THR A 29 4.81 35.02 -0.49
CA THR A 29 6.18 34.87 0.06
C THR A 29 6.52 35.50 1.42
N ALA A 30 6.77 34.63 2.42
CA ALA A 30 8.06 34.46 3.12
C ALA A 30 7.88 34.03 4.59
N GLU A 31 7.60 32.74 4.84
CA GLU A 31 7.89 32.10 6.14
C GLU A 31 7.70 30.59 5.95
N ALA A 32 8.76 29.85 5.63
CA ALA A 32 9.60 29.20 6.63
C ALA A 32 8.78 28.26 7.55
N VAL A 33 8.66 27.00 7.11
CA VAL A 33 8.83 25.80 7.94
C VAL A 33 8.29 25.91 9.38
N ALA A 34 6.97 25.98 9.55
CA ALA A 34 6.36 25.94 10.89
C ALA A 34 4.88 25.57 10.87
N ALA A 35 4.54 24.36 10.39
CA ALA A 35 3.22 23.77 10.67
C ALA A 35 3.28 22.23 10.65
N GLU A 36 4.38 21.65 11.11
CA GLU A 36 4.31 20.36 11.79
C GLU A 36 3.55 20.64 13.09
N GLY A 37 2.44 19.94 13.30
CA GLY A 37 1.54 20.16 14.43
C GLY A 37 2.31 20.23 15.75
N ALA A 38 1.91 21.14 16.62
CA ALA A 38 2.42 21.15 17.99
C ALA A 38 2.05 19.82 18.65
N TYR A 39 3.04 18.97 18.87
CA TYR A 39 2.86 17.75 19.65
C TYR A 39 2.91 18.12 21.14
N TYR A 40 1.84 17.79 21.86
CA TYR A 40 1.79 17.93 23.30
C TYR A 40 2.23 16.61 23.93
N LEU A 41 3.29 16.64 24.74
CA LEU A 41 3.71 15.50 25.54
C LEU A 41 2.99 15.57 26.89
N GLU A 42 2.11 14.61 27.15
CA GLU A 42 1.48 14.41 28.45
C GLU A 42 2.47 13.71 29.38
N GLN A 43 2.81 14.36 30.49
CA GLN A 43 3.74 13.81 31.47
C GLN A 43 2.97 12.80 32.34
N VAL A 44 3.05 11.51 32.01
CA VAL A 44 2.48 10.43 32.81
C VAL A 44 3.47 10.03 33.89
N THR A 45 3.18 10.37 35.14
CA THR A 45 3.91 9.84 36.31
C THR A 45 3.34 8.48 36.67
N ILE A 46 4.12 7.43 36.44
CA ILE A 46 3.79 6.08 36.94
C ILE A 46 4.08 6.10 38.45
N THR A 47 3.04 6.06 39.27
CA THR A 47 3.20 5.82 40.71
C THR A 47 3.55 4.34 40.88
N GLU A 48 4.79 4.05 41.25
CA GLU A 48 5.19 2.74 41.78
C GLU A 48 4.35 2.49 43.04
N ALA A 49 3.31 1.68 42.93
CA ALA A 49 2.65 1.12 44.10
C ALA A 49 3.69 0.19 44.76
N SER A 50 4.12 0.56 45.96
CA SER A 50 5.15 -0.14 46.73
C SER A 50 4.87 -1.64 46.80
N GLU A 51 5.78 -2.46 46.26
CA GLU A 51 5.81 -3.94 46.37
C GLU A 51 6.23 -4.41 47.78
N ASP A 52 6.16 -3.57 48.82
CA ASP A 52 6.80 -3.83 50.12
C ASP A 52 5.86 -4.49 51.16
N ASP A 53 4.60 -4.76 50.80
CA ASP A 53 3.59 -5.37 51.68
C ASP A 53 3.35 -6.87 51.41
N TYR A 54 4.24 -7.54 50.66
CA TYR A 54 4.17 -9.00 50.51
C TYR A 54 4.69 -9.68 51.79
N GLU A 55 3.78 -10.00 52.71
CA GLU A 55 4.06 -10.81 53.89
C GLU A 55 4.46 -12.23 53.44
N TYR A 56 5.75 -12.57 53.60
CA TYR A 56 6.25 -13.91 53.30
C TYR A 56 5.72 -14.90 54.34
N GLU A 57 4.91 -15.86 53.91
CA GLU A 57 4.56 -17.00 54.76
C GLU A 57 5.80 -17.90 54.96
N GLU A 58 6.16 -18.14 56.22
CA GLU A 58 7.19 -19.11 56.60
C GLU A 58 6.66 -20.51 56.29
N ILE A 59 7.24 -21.16 55.27
CA ILE A 59 6.96 -22.56 54.97
C ILE A 59 7.48 -23.37 56.16
N PRO A 60 6.68 -24.28 56.75
CA PRO A 60 7.16 -25.12 57.83
C PRO A 60 8.42 -25.86 57.38
N ASP A 61 9.47 -25.76 58.18
CA ASP A 61 10.68 -26.57 58.05
C ASP A 61 10.28 -28.04 58.27
N ASP A 62 9.77 -28.68 57.23
CA ASP A 62 9.74 -30.13 57.15
C ASP A 62 11.21 -30.55 57.10
N ASN A 63 11.76 -30.82 58.30
CA ASN A 63 12.98 -31.57 58.48
C ASN A 63 12.74 -32.98 57.93
N PHE A 64 12.75 -33.09 56.60
CA PHE A 64 12.91 -34.33 55.88
C PHE A 64 14.30 -34.84 56.24
N SER A 65 14.38 -35.57 57.36
CA SER A 65 15.51 -36.45 57.61
C SER A 65 15.61 -37.37 56.40
N ILE A 66 16.56 -37.07 55.52
CA ILE A 66 16.93 -37.95 54.40
C ILE A 66 17.23 -39.30 55.06
N PRO A 67 16.52 -40.38 54.71
CA PRO A 67 16.83 -41.68 55.27
C PRO A 67 18.27 -42.02 54.86
N GLU A 68 19.20 -42.11 55.81
CA GLU A 68 20.50 -42.72 55.57
C GLU A 68 20.26 -44.19 55.20
N GLY A 69 20.15 -44.43 53.90
CA GLY A 69 19.72 -45.70 53.35
C GLY A 69 19.99 -45.75 51.86
N GLU A 70 21.22 -46.14 51.52
CA GLU A 70 21.67 -46.65 50.21
C GLU A 70 21.76 -45.60 49.07
N GLU A 71 22.68 -44.64 49.22
CA GLU A 71 23.30 -43.97 48.07
C GLU A 71 24.21 -44.96 47.32
N ASP A 72 23.61 -45.81 46.47
CA ASP A 72 24.34 -46.65 45.53
C ASP A 72 24.83 -45.80 44.35
N LEU A 73 26.15 -45.77 44.12
CA LEU A 73 26.79 -45.06 43.01
C LEU A 73 26.15 -45.45 41.66
N ALA A 74 25.72 -46.71 41.51
CA ALA A 74 25.04 -47.17 40.30
C ALA A 74 23.72 -46.43 40.05
N LYS A 75 22.98 -46.10 41.11
CA LYS A 75 21.71 -45.39 41.05
C LYS A 75 21.91 -43.91 40.69
N ALA A 76 22.95 -43.28 41.23
CA ALA A 76 23.32 -41.92 40.85
C ALA A 76 23.73 -41.83 39.36
N ILE A 77 24.52 -42.78 38.87
CA ILE A 77 24.90 -42.86 37.45
C ILE A 77 23.65 -43.08 36.58
N HIS A 78 22.74 -43.95 37.00
CA HIS A 78 21.48 -44.19 36.29
C HIS A 78 20.62 -42.93 36.20
N MET A 79 20.47 -42.19 37.31
CA MET A 79 19.71 -40.93 37.33
C MET A 79 20.34 -39.86 36.43
N VAL A 80 21.67 -39.72 36.43
CA VAL A 80 22.36 -38.77 35.54
C VAL A 80 22.19 -39.18 34.07
N GLN A 81 22.25 -40.47 33.77
CA GLN A 81 22.05 -40.99 32.42
C GLN A 81 20.60 -40.79 31.95
N GLU A 82 19.62 -41.05 32.81
CA GLU A 82 18.19 -40.86 32.55
C GLU A 82 17.87 -39.38 32.35
N GLN A 83 18.42 -38.51 33.19
CA GLN A 83 18.27 -37.06 33.07
C GLN A 83 18.92 -36.54 31.78
N ALA A 84 20.07 -37.09 31.36
CA ALA A 84 20.69 -36.75 30.07
C ALA A 84 19.87 -37.24 28.86
N ILE A 85 19.18 -38.37 28.99
CA ILE A 85 18.25 -38.88 27.97
C ILE A 85 17.01 -37.99 27.92
N ASP A 86 16.45 -37.59 29.07
CA ASP A 86 15.30 -36.71 29.16
C ASP A 86 15.60 -35.31 28.62
N THR A 87 16.77 -34.74 28.93
CA THR A 87 17.20 -33.46 28.35
C THR A 87 17.38 -33.58 26.85
N HIS A 88 17.95 -34.69 26.36
CA HIS A 88 18.10 -34.92 24.93
C HIS A 88 16.75 -35.11 24.21
N ILE A 89 15.79 -35.81 24.83
CA ILE A 89 14.42 -35.95 24.32
C ILE A 89 13.70 -34.60 24.32
N LEU A 90 13.89 -33.80 25.37
CA LEU A 90 13.31 -32.47 25.48
C LEU A 90 13.92 -31.50 24.47
N GLU A 91 15.23 -31.53 24.25
CA GLU A 91 15.94 -30.77 23.21
C GLU A 91 15.49 -31.19 21.81
N GLN A 92 15.34 -32.48 21.54
CA GLN A 92 14.83 -32.97 20.25
C GLN A 92 13.35 -32.61 20.02
N LYS A 93 12.54 -32.49 21.09
CA LYS A 93 11.12 -32.10 21.00
C LYS A 93 10.89 -30.59 20.99
N THR A 94 11.85 -29.79 21.48
CA THR A 94 11.76 -28.33 21.54
C THR A 94 12.31 -27.62 20.30
N VAL A 95 13.06 -28.29 19.43
CA VAL A 95 13.36 -27.79 18.08
C VAL A 95 12.19 -28.09 17.14
N LEU A 96 11.02 -27.54 17.46
CA LEU A 96 10.04 -27.26 16.42
C LEU A 96 10.57 -26.03 15.68
N PRO A 97 10.94 -26.11 14.38
CA PRO A 97 11.11 -24.90 13.59
C PRO A 97 9.83 -24.09 13.78
N SER A 98 9.92 -22.79 14.13
CA SER A 98 8.73 -21.96 14.30
C SER A 98 7.92 -22.12 13.02
N LYS A 99 6.80 -22.84 13.11
CA LYS A 99 6.00 -23.17 11.95
C LYS A 99 5.62 -21.81 11.36
N PRO A 100 5.91 -21.53 10.07
CA PRO A 100 5.41 -20.31 9.47
C PRO A 100 3.92 -20.27 9.79
N ALA A 101 3.47 -19.18 10.42
CA ALA A 101 2.08 -19.03 10.84
C ALA A 101 1.24 -19.19 9.56
N VAL A 102 0.71 -20.39 9.35
CA VAL A 102 -0.11 -20.68 8.19
C VAL A 102 -1.34 -19.80 8.39
N PRO A 103 -1.62 -18.86 7.46
CA PRO A 103 -2.74 -17.95 7.62
C PRO A 103 -4.01 -18.77 7.91
N GLU A 104 -4.71 -18.45 8.99
CA GLU A 104 -5.91 -19.18 9.39
C GLU A 104 -6.92 -19.18 8.25
N VAL A 105 -7.61 -20.31 8.05
CA VAL A 105 -8.70 -20.36 7.10
C VAL A 105 -9.83 -19.47 7.62
N ILE A 106 -10.50 -18.72 6.74
CA ILE A 106 -11.57 -17.78 7.15
C ILE A 106 -12.63 -18.49 8.02
N GLU A 107 -12.98 -19.73 7.67
CA GLU A 107 -13.89 -20.58 8.43
C GLU A 107 -13.40 -20.80 9.87
N ASP A 108 -12.14 -21.19 10.04
CA ASP A 108 -11.53 -21.42 11.35
C ASP A 108 -11.48 -20.13 12.16
N PHE A 109 -11.08 -19.01 11.54
CA PHE A 109 -11.02 -17.70 12.19
C PHE A 109 -12.39 -17.28 12.74
N LEU A 110 -13.44 -17.37 11.91
CA LEU A 110 -14.79 -16.98 12.32
C LEU A 110 -15.37 -17.94 13.38
N CYS A 111 -15.14 -19.25 13.23
CA CYS A 111 -15.58 -20.23 14.24
C CYS A 111 -14.88 -19.98 15.58
N ASN A 112 -13.56 -19.81 15.56
CA ASN A 112 -12.77 -19.53 16.76
C ASN A 112 -13.19 -18.21 17.42
N PHE A 113 -13.44 -17.17 16.63
CA PHE A 113 -13.94 -15.89 17.12
C PHE A 113 -15.28 -16.05 17.83
N LEU A 114 -16.26 -16.70 17.18
CA LEU A 114 -17.60 -16.87 17.74
C LEU A 114 -17.60 -17.75 19.00
N ILE A 115 -16.75 -18.79 19.04
CA ILE A 115 -16.54 -19.62 20.24
C ILE A 115 -15.94 -18.78 21.37
N LYS A 116 -14.86 -18.03 21.10
CA LYS A 116 -14.16 -17.20 22.09
C LYS A 116 -15.08 -16.11 22.67
N MET A 117 -15.98 -15.57 21.87
CA MET A 117 -16.96 -14.56 22.28
C MET A 117 -18.24 -15.16 22.91
N GLY A 118 -18.36 -16.49 23.00
CA GLY A 118 -19.53 -17.16 23.55
C GLY A 118 -20.80 -17.04 22.71
N MET A 119 -20.68 -16.72 21.42
CA MET A 119 -21.79 -16.47 20.50
C MET A 119 -22.32 -17.76 19.85
N THR A 120 -22.72 -18.73 20.69
CA THR A 120 -23.09 -20.10 20.24
C THR A 120 -24.24 -20.13 19.24
N ARG A 121 -25.30 -19.35 19.45
CA ARG A 121 -26.43 -19.27 18.49
C ARG A 121 -26.01 -18.74 17.12
N THR A 122 -25.09 -17.78 17.08
CA THR A 122 -24.57 -17.22 15.83
C THR A 122 -23.65 -18.21 15.13
N LEU A 123 -22.84 -18.95 15.90
CA LEU A 123 -22.01 -20.04 15.39
C LEU A 123 -22.86 -21.11 14.72
N ASP A 124 -23.94 -21.56 15.37
CA ASP A 124 -24.83 -22.61 14.84
C ASP A 124 -25.48 -22.19 13.52
N CYS A 125 -25.97 -20.94 13.44
CA CYS A 125 -26.51 -20.37 12.19
C CYS A 125 -25.43 -20.29 11.12
N PHE A 126 -24.26 -19.74 11.44
CA PHE A 126 -23.14 -19.59 10.51
C PHE A 126 -22.70 -20.92 9.92
N GLN A 127 -22.50 -21.95 10.75
CA GLN A 127 -22.09 -23.28 10.30
C GLN A 127 -23.14 -23.91 9.38
N SER A 128 -24.43 -23.76 9.72
CA SER A 128 -25.52 -24.29 8.90
C SER A 128 -25.54 -23.66 7.49
N GLU A 129 -25.47 -22.32 7.42
CA GLU A 129 -25.43 -21.59 6.15
C GLU A 129 -24.16 -21.92 5.35
N TRP A 130 -23.01 -21.98 6.03
CA TRP A 130 -21.72 -22.29 5.43
C TRP A 130 -21.70 -23.67 4.78
N TYR A 131 -22.17 -24.71 5.49
CA TYR A 131 -22.26 -26.06 4.94
C TYR A 131 -23.29 -26.16 3.81
N GLU A 132 -24.39 -25.40 3.86
CA GLU A 132 -25.35 -25.33 2.77
C GLU A 132 -24.72 -24.69 1.50
N LEU A 133 -23.94 -23.62 1.65
CA LEU A 133 -23.19 -22.99 0.55
C LEU A 133 -22.17 -23.95 -0.07
N ILE A 134 -21.45 -24.71 0.76
CA ILE A 134 -20.50 -25.73 0.29
C ILE A 134 -21.24 -26.82 -0.50
N GLN A 135 -22.39 -27.31 -0.01
CA GLN A 135 -23.18 -28.34 -0.70
C GLN A 135 -23.74 -27.84 -2.04
N LYS A 136 -24.08 -26.55 -2.14
CA LYS A 136 -24.51 -25.91 -3.39
C LYS A 136 -23.36 -25.70 -4.39
N GLY A 137 -22.12 -26.00 -4.02
CA GLY A 137 -20.95 -25.90 -4.90
C GLY A 137 -20.48 -24.48 -5.13
N ILE A 138 -20.74 -23.55 -4.20
CA ILE A 138 -20.20 -22.18 -4.27
C ILE A 138 -18.72 -22.23 -3.86
N THR A 139 -17.86 -22.50 -4.85
CA THR A 139 -16.42 -22.71 -4.65
C THR A 139 -15.63 -21.42 -4.43
N GLU A 140 -16.19 -20.27 -4.83
CA GLU A 140 -15.52 -18.96 -4.77
C GLU A 140 -15.14 -18.55 -3.33
N LEU A 141 -15.91 -18.94 -2.32
CA LEU A 141 -15.57 -18.69 -0.92
C LEU A 141 -14.36 -19.49 -0.43
N ARG A 142 -14.07 -20.64 -1.05
CA ARG A 142 -12.93 -21.50 -0.69
C ARG A 142 -11.61 -20.94 -1.21
N GLU A 143 -11.64 -20.14 -2.29
CA GLU A 143 -10.44 -19.54 -2.89
C GLU A 143 -9.94 -18.31 -2.11
N VAL A 144 -10.81 -17.63 -1.36
CA VAL A 144 -10.42 -16.57 -0.39
C VAL A 144 -9.91 -17.21 0.93
N GLY A 145 -9.47 -18.46 0.89
CA GLY A 145 -9.43 -19.38 2.03
C GLY A 145 -8.42 -19.06 3.13
N ASN A 146 -7.80 -17.89 3.17
CA ASN A 146 -6.78 -17.53 4.15
C ASN A 146 -7.00 -16.09 4.60
N VAL A 147 -7.12 -15.86 5.91
CA VAL A 147 -7.14 -14.51 6.50
C VAL A 147 -5.73 -13.94 6.35
N PRO A 148 -5.50 -12.94 5.48
CA PRO A 148 -4.19 -12.31 5.38
C PRO A 148 -3.93 -11.55 6.67
N ASP A 149 -2.72 -11.66 7.21
CA ASP A 149 -2.33 -10.71 8.24
C ASP A 149 -2.27 -9.30 7.62
N VAL A 150 -2.74 -8.30 8.37
CA VAL A 150 -2.86 -6.91 7.89
C VAL A 150 -1.51 -6.37 7.41
N TYR A 151 -0.41 -6.82 8.02
CA TYR A 151 0.94 -6.43 7.64
C TYR A 151 1.32 -6.95 6.25
N THR A 152 1.05 -8.21 5.95
CA THR A 152 1.27 -8.84 4.65
C THR A 152 0.42 -8.15 3.58
N GLN A 153 -0.83 -7.82 3.88
CA GLN A 153 -1.70 -7.09 2.97
C GLN A 153 -1.13 -5.68 2.68
N ASN A 154 -0.71 -4.96 3.71
CA ASN A 154 -0.09 -3.64 3.55
C ASN A 154 1.21 -3.71 2.76
N MET A 155 2.07 -4.68 3.03
CA MET A 155 3.32 -4.90 2.30
C MET A 155 3.08 -5.14 0.80
N LEU A 156 2.08 -5.97 0.45
CA LEU A 156 1.71 -6.22 -0.94
C LEU A 156 1.20 -4.95 -1.62
N LEU A 157 0.29 -4.22 -0.97
CA LEU A 157 -0.27 -2.96 -1.48
C LEU A 157 0.80 -1.87 -1.63
N GLU A 158 1.77 -1.80 -0.72
CA GLU A 158 2.91 -0.89 -0.80
C GLU A 158 3.81 -1.19 -2.00
N ASN A 159 4.10 -2.47 -2.25
CA ASN A 159 4.89 -2.89 -3.38
C ASN A 159 4.19 -2.60 -4.71
N GLU A 160 2.88 -2.87 -4.79
CA GLU A 160 2.06 -2.53 -5.96
C GLU A 160 2.04 -1.01 -6.19
N ASN A 161 1.79 -0.21 -5.17
CA ASN A 161 1.85 1.25 -5.26
C ASN A 161 3.21 1.75 -5.75
N LYS A 162 4.30 1.17 -5.25
CA LYS A 162 5.66 1.53 -5.67
C LYS A 162 5.87 1.25 -7.16
N ASN A 163 5.37 0.11 -7.66
CA ASN A 163 5.45 -0.26 -9.07
C ASN A 163 4.60 0.67 -9.94
N LEU A 164 3.33 0.89 -9.57
CA LEU A 164 2.44 1.80 -10.30
C LEU A 164 2.99 3.23 -10.37
N ARG A 165 3.57 3.73 -9.27
CA ARG A 165 4.23 5.04 -9.25
C ARG A 165 5.44 5.09 -10.17
N LYS A 166 6.19 4.01 -10.29
CA LYS A 166 7.31 3.91 -11.22
C LYS A 166 6.78 3.98 -12.65
N ASP A 167 5.78 3.19 -13.00
CA ASP A 167 5.23 3.15 -14.35
C ASP A 167 4.62 4.49 -14.75
N LEU A 168 3.88 5.15 -13.86
CA LEU A 168 3.36 6.50 -14.08
C LEU A 168 4.46 7.51 -14.43
N LYS A 169 5.61 7.45 -13.75
CA LYS A 169 6.76 8.32 -14.08
C LYS A 169 7.29 8.05 -15.48
N HIS A 170 7.38 6.78 -15.89
CA HIS A 170 7.85 6.41 -17.22
C HIS A 170 6.86 6.87 -18.30
N TYR A 171 5.56 6.66 -18.11
CA TYR A 171 4.54 7.13 -19.05
C TYR A 171 4.52 8.65 -19.18
N LYS A 172 4.68 9.37 -18.06
CA LYS A 172 4.78 10.83 -18.08
C LYS A 172 6.00 11.30 -18.88
N GLN A 173 7.16 10.71 -18.65
CA GLN A 173 8.38 11.03 -19.40
C GLN A 173 8.25 10.70 -20.88
N ALA A 174 7.65 9.56 -21.23
CA ALA A 174 7.41 9.18 -22.61
C ALA A 174 6.47 10.16 -23.32
N ALA A 175 5.39 10.58 -22.65
CA ALA A 175 4.48 11.59 -23.17
C ALA A 175 5.18 12.95 -23.38
N GLU A 176 6.00 13.39 -22.43
CA GLU A 176 6.79 14.62 -22.56
C GLU A 176 7.75 14.54 -23.75
N LEU A 177 8.47 13.42 -23.92
CA LEU A 177 9.36 13.20 -25.06
C LEU A 177 8.61 13.15 -26.39
N LEU A 178 7.40 12.57 -26.43
CA LEU A 178 6.58 12.51 -27.63
C LEU A 178 6.12 13.91 -28.06
N VAL A 179 5.66 14.74 -27.12
CA VAL A 179 5.30 16.14 -27.40
C VAL A 179 6.51 16.92 -27.93
N VAL A 180 7.68 16.75 -27.32
CA VAL A 180 8.93 17.40 -27.79
C VAL A 180 9.27 16.93 -29.20
N ALA A 181 9.17 15.64 -29.49
CA ALA A 181 9.44 15.09 -30.82
C ALA A 181 8.47 15.63 -31.88
N GLU A 182 7.18 15.76 -31.57
CA GLU A 182 6.18 16.34 -32.47
C GLU A 182 6.49 17.81 -32.77
N VAL A 183 6.80 18.61 -31.75
CA VAL A 183 7.15 20.02 -31.91
C VAL A 183 8.43 20.19 -32.74
N LEU A 184 9.46 19.39 -32.48
CA LEU A 184 10.69 19.40 -33.26
C LEU A 184 10.45 18.99 -34.71
N SER A 185 9.64 17.96 -34.94
CA SER A 185 9.25 17.53 -36.30
C SER A 185 8.55 18.65 -37.06
N PHE A 186 7.61 19.36 -36.41
CA PHE A 186 6.94 20.52 -36.99
C PHE A 186 7.90 21.67 -37.31
N LEU A 187 8.82 22.00 -36.40
CA LEU A 187 9.85 23.02 -36.61
C LEU A 187 10.76 22.69 -37.79
N VAL A 188 11.23 21.43 -37.88
CA VAL A 188 12.06 20.96 -39.00
C VAL A 188 11.28 21.03 -40.31
N HIS A 189 10.02 20.61 -40.32
CA HIS A 189 9.15 20.70 -41.49
C HIS A 189 8.97 22.16 -41.95
N LEU A 190 8.68 23.07 -41.01
CA LEU A 190 8.53 24.50 -41.28
C LEU A 190 9.83 25.13 -41.83
N HIS A 191 10.98 24.80 -41.23
CA HIS A 191 12.28 25.27 -41.71
C HIS A 191 12.59 24.78 -43.14
N SER A 192 12.28 23.52 -43.44
CA SER A 192 12.43 22.96 -44.79
C SER A 192 11.55 23.69 -45.82
N HIS A 193 10.29 23.98 -45.46
CA HIS A 193 9.36 24.71 -46.34
C HIS A 193 9.79 26.17 -46.55
N THR A 194 10.24 26.85 -45.50
CA THR A 194 10.75 28.23 -45.60
C THR A 194 12.02 28.31 -46.44
N HIS A 195 12.98 27.38 -46.28
CA HIS A 195 14.18 27.33 -47.10
C HIS A 195 13.86 27.07 -48.59
N ARG A 196 12.90 26.18 -48.87
CA ARG A 196 12.43 25.92 -50.24
C ARG A 196 11.69 27.12 -50.85
N SER A 197 11.01 27.94 -50.05
CA SER A 197 10.26 29.11 -50.52
C SER A 197 11.15 30.32 -50.88
N LYS A 198 12.32 30.49 -50.23
CA LYS A 198 13.29 31.56 -50.52
C LYS A 198 13.69 31.69 -52.01
N PRO A 199 14.09 30.62 -52.73
CA PRO A 199 14.50 30.73 -54.13
C PRO A 199 13.35 31.18 -55.05
N TRP A 200 12.10 30.79 -54.76
CA TRP A 200 10.94 31.26 -55.53
C TRP A 200 10.65 32.74 -55.28
N LYS A 201 10.80 33.20 -54.04
CA LYS A 201 10.64 34.62 -53.69
C LYS A 201 11.69 35.48 -54.40
N GLU A 202 12.94 35.05 -54.40
CA GLU A 202 14.02 35.73 -55.14
C GLU A 202 13.75 35.73 -56.65
N GLN A 203 13.26 34.62 -57.21
CA GLN A 203 12.92 34.54 -58.63
C GLN A 203 11.72 35.42 -59.02
N ILE A 204 10.71 35.54 -58.16
CA ILE A 204 9.56 36.45 -58.35
C ILE A 204 10.03 37.91 -58.24
N ILE A 205 10.87 38.26 -57.26
CA ILE A 205 11.41 39.61 -57.11
C ILE A 205 12.26 40.01 -58.33
N CYS A 206 13.16 39.12 -58.79
CA CYS A 206 13.93 39.33 -60.01
C CYS A 206 13.05 39.49 -61.25
N SER A 207 11.97 38.71 -61.36
CA SER A 207 11.02 38.81 -62.47
C SER A 207 10.19 40.10 -62.40
N SER A 208 9.84 40.56 -61.20
CA SER A 208 9.08 41.81 -60.99
C SER A 208 9.91 43.06 -61.31
N ASN A 209 11.22 43.03 -61.06
CA ASN A 209 12.13 44.14 -61.35
C ASN A 209 12.49 44.27 -62.84
N ASN A 210 12.10 43.30 -63.67
CA ASN A 210 12.43 43.27 -65.11
C ASN A 210 11.25 43.69 -66.02
N TRP A 211 10.13 44.14 -65.45
CA TRP A 211 9.04 44.74 -66.22
C TRP A 211 9.40 46.18 -66.61
N HIS A 212 9.97 46.33 -67.80
CA HIS A 212 10.16 47.65 -68.41
C HIS A 212 8.79 48.19 -68.84
N ILE A 213 8.30 49.23 -68.15
CA ILE A 213 7.10 49.97 -68.57
C ILE A 213 7.47 50.68 -69.89
N PRO A 214 6.84 50.37 -71.04
CA PRO A 214 7.15 51.07 -72.28
C PRO A 214 6.71 52.53 -72.13
N GLN A 215 7.66 53.47 -72.22
CA GLN A 215 7.31 54.87 -72.39
C GLN A 215 6.59 55.03 -73.73
N MET A 216 5.28 55.28 -73.69
CA MET A 216 4.54 55.70 -74.87
C MET A 216 4.99 57.11 -75.24
N ILE A 217 5.76 57.21 -76.32
CA ILE A 217 6.11 58.48 -76.97
C ILE A 217 4.86 58.93 -77.75
N PHE A 218 4.24 60.02 -77.32
CA PHE A 218 3.25 60.75 -78.12
C PHE A 218 4.01 61.56 -79.17
N GLN A 219 3.77 61.29 -80.46
CA GLN A 219 4.18 62.15 -81.56
C GLN A 219 3.00 63.07 -81.90
N ASP A 220 3.27 64.38 -81.89
CA ASP A 220 2.35 65.46 -82.32
C ASP A 220 2.07 65.45 -83.83
#